data_AF-A0A6V7VX03-F1
#
_entry.id   AF-A0A6V7VX03-F1
#
_cell.length_a   1.000
_cell.length_b   1.000
_cell.length_c   1.000
_cell.angle_alpha   90.00
_cell.angle_beta   90.00
_cell.angle_gamma   90.00
#
_symmetry.space_group_name_H-M   'P 1'
#
loop_
_entity.id
_entity.type
_entity.pdbx_description
1 polymer ?
#
loop_
_entity_poly.entity_id
_entity_poly.type
_entity_poly.pdbx_seq_one_letter_code
_entity_poly.pdbx_strand_id
1 'polypeptide(L)'
;MPHDALTKITPKTPKEYIWDQKEVKTTYVRLKIFKIKVLAKVKNKTKFVFQAISHCNSESGRDLITKRMSKLIKLDLVGDCYGVYCDLECYNRELENHLFYLAFENNICQNYVTENFGIQ
;
A
#
# COMPACT_ATOMS: atom_id res chain seq x y z
N MET A 1 -0.35 -15.64 -15.96
CA MET A 1 0.52 -14.46 -16.19
C MET A 1 1.89 -14.97 -16.64
N PRO A 2 2.29 -14.78 -17.91
CA PRO A 2 3.55 -15.31 -18.44
C PRO A 2 4.59 -14.19 -18.68
N HIS A 3 4.78 -13.27 -17.73
CA HIS A 3 5.73 -12.16 -17.86
C HIS A 3 6.97 -12.27 -16.95
N ASP A 4 7.07 -13.31 -16.12
CA ASP A 4 8.18 -13.45 -15.16
C ASP A 4 9.39 -14.24 -15.70
N ALA A 5 9.29 -14.78 -16.91
CA ALA A 5 10.40 -15.49 -17.54
C ALA A 5 11.34 -14.50 -18.24
N LEU A 6 12.48 -14.19 -17.61
CA LEU A 6 13.57 -13.47 -18.26
C LEU A 6 14.11 -14.30 -19.43
N THR A 7 13.84 -13.88 -20.66
CA THR A 7 14.39 -14.51 -21.87
C THR A 7 15.72 -13.87 -22.23
N LYS A 8 16.69 -14.70 -22.61
CA LYS A 8 18.02 -14.21 -23.01
C LYS A 8 17.90 -13.48 -24.35
N ILE A 9 18.51 -12.30 -24.46
CA ILE A 9 18.62 -11.58 -25.74
C ILE A 9 19.39 -12.45 -26.72
N THR A 10 18.84 -12.64 -27.91
CA THR A 10 19.45 -13.37 -29.01
C THR A 10 19.55 -12.48 -30.25
N PRO A 11 20.30 -12.86 -31.29
CA PRO A 11 20.34 -12.10 -32.54
C PRO A 11 18.97 -11.92 -33.23
N LYS A 12 17.96 -12.75 -32.88
CA LYS A 12 16.58 -12.66 -33.40
C LYS A 12 15.67 -11.76 -32.56
N THR A 13 16.13 -11.25 -31.42
CA THR A 13 15.32 -10.40 -30.55
C THR A 13 15.04 -9.06 -31.25
N PRO A 14 13.77 -8.63 -31.37
CA PRO A 14 13.45 -7.34 -31.97
C PRO A 14 14.07 -6.17 -31.19
N LYS A 15 14.50 -5.12 -31.90
CA LYS A 15 15.28 -4.01 -31.30
C LYS A 15 14.49 -3.25 -30.23
N GLU A 16 13.18 -3.18 -30.38
CA GLU A 16 12.25 -2.58 -29.41
C GLU A 16 12.23 -3.28 -28.05
N TYR A 17 12.69 -4.53 -27.97
CA TYR A 17 12.85 -5.27 -26.70
C TYR A 17 14.30 -5.25 -26.17
N ILE A 18 15.24 -4.63 -26.90
CA ILE A 18 16.65 -4.53 -26.50
C ILE A 18 16.89 -3.13 -25.93
N TRP A 19 17.06 -3.07 -24.62
CA TRP A 19 17.31 -1.82 -23.91
C TRP A 19 18.72 -1.32 -24.21
N ASP A 20 18.87 -0.01 -24.40
CA ASP A 20 20.18 0.57 -24.65
C ASP A 20 21.04 0.60 -23.37
N GLN A 21 22.37 0.64 -23.51
CA GLN A 21 23.30 0.64 -22.37
C GLN A 21 23.11 1.84 -21.42
N LYS A 22 22.69 3.00 -21.94
CA LYS A 22 22.44 4.22 -21.17
C LYS A 22 21.13 4.09 -20.38
N GLU A 23 20.10 3.51 -20.98
CA GLU A 23 18.81 3.21 -20.38
C GLU A 23 18.97 2.17 -19.27
N VAL A 24 19.72 1.09 -19.50
CA VAL A 24 20.03 0.08 -18.47
C VAL A 24 20.74 0.72 -17.28
N LYS A 25 21.78 1.53 -17.52
CA LYS A 25 22.51 2.24 -16.44
C LYS A 25 21.61 3.21 -15.68
N THR A 26 20.80 3.99 -16.40
CA THR A 26 19.86 4.95 -15.80
C THR A 26 18.82 4.24 -14.94
N THR A 27 18.27 3.13 -15.45
CA THR A 27 17.26 2.32 -14.76
C THR A 27 17.86 1.67 -13.52
N TYR A 28 19.07 1.14 -13.59
CA TYR A 28 19.77 0.59 -12.43
C TYR A 28 19.94 1.62 -11.31
N VAL A 29 20.35 2.85 -11.64
CA VAL A 29 20.48 3.94 -10.66
C VAL A 29 19.12 4.30 -10.06
N ARG A 30 18.07 4.42 -10.88
CA ARG A 30 16.70 4.67 -10.41
C ARG A 30 16.22 3.57 -9.47
N LEU A 31 16.44 2.30 -9.81
CA LEU A 31 16.11 1.15 -8.97
C LEU A 31 16.87 1.15 -7.66
N LYS A 32 18.17 1.50 -7.67
CA LYS A 32 18.97 1.60 -6.44
C LYS A 32 18.45 2.71 -5.53
N ILE A 33 18.10 3.87 -6.07
CA ILE A 33 17.51 4.98 -5.32
C ILE A 33 16.13 4.59 -4.78
N PHE A 34 15.29 3.99 -5.61
CA PHE A 34 13.96 3.51 -5.22
C PHE A 34 14.07 2.52 -4.05
N LYS A 35 14.96 1.53 -4.15
CA LYS A 35 15.23 0.58 -3.06
C LYS A 35 15.65 1.28 -1.78
N ILE A 36 16.57 2.25 -1.84
CA ILE A 36 17.01 3.01 -0.66
C ILE A 36 15.83 3.78 -0.04
N LYS A 37 14.99 4.44 -0.86
CA LYS A 37 13.82 5.18 -0.38
C LYS A 37 12.78 4.26 0.28
N VAL A 38 12.48 3.11 -0.33
CA VAL A 38 11.56 2.11 0.24
C VAL A 38 12.10 1.59 1.57
N LEU A 39 13.38 1.21 1.62
CA LEU A 39 14.00 0.72 2.85
C LEU A 39 13.99 1.80 3.95
N ALA A 40 14.25 3.06 3.62
CA ALA A 40 14.17 4.16 4.57
C ALA A 40 12.76 4.35 5.15
N LYS A 41 11.71 4.28 4.31
CA LYS A 41 10.31 4.42 4.76
C LYS A 41 9.84 3.21 5.59
N VAL A 42 10.37 2.02 5.31
CA VAL A 42 9.96 0.76 5.97
C VAL A 42 10.79 0.46 7.23
N LYS A 43 12.00 1.01 7.36
CA LYS A 43 12.92 0.71 8.47
C LYS A 43 12.31 0.87 9.87
N ASN A 44 11.46 1.88 10.05
CA ASN A 44 10.86 2.20 11.35
C ASN A 44 9.46 1.59 11.54
N LYS A 45 8.93 0.91 10.51
CA LYS A 45 7.61 0.27 10.54
C LYS A 45 7.71 -1.06 11.28
N THR A 46 7.13 -1.14 12.46
CA THR A 46 7.19 -2.31 13.35
C THR A 46 5.85 -3.04 13.46
N LYS A 47 4.75 -2.36 13.15
CA LYS A 47 3.40 -2.91 13.21
C LYS A 47 2.91 -3.30 11.82
N PHE A 48 1.96 -4.22 11.76
CA PHE A 48 1.58 -4.85 10.50
C PHE A 48 0.50 -4.07 9.75
N VAL A 49 -0.76 -4.12 10.20
CA VAL A 49 -1.88 -3.43 9.54
C VAL A 49 -2.62 -2.54 10.51
N PHE A 50 -2.94 -1.34 10.05
CA PHE A 50 -3.75 -0.35 10.73
C PHE A 50 -4.98 0.01 9.89
N GLN A 51 -6.08 0.34 10.58
CA GLN A 51 -7.28 0.86 9.95
C GLN A 51 -8.01 1.81 10.89
N ALA A 52 -8.52 2.89 10.30
CA ALA A 52 -9.29 3.88 11.03
C ALA A 52 -10.70 4.02 10.45
N ILE A 53 -11.70 3.92 11.32
CA ILE A 53 -13.11 4.00 10.93
C ILE A 53 -13.87 4.79 11.99
N SER A 54 -14.43 5.93 11.59
CA SER A 54 -15.35 6.73 12.40
C SER A 54 -16.82 6.55 12.01
N HIS A 55 -17.11 6.08 10.79
CA HIS A 55 -18.47 5.84 10.32
C HIS A 55 -18.83 4.34 10.36
N CYS A 56 -19.79 3.95 11.20
CA CYS A 56 -20.09 2.53 11.43
C CYS A 56 -21.28 2.05 10.59
N ASN A 57 -21.37 0.74 10.36
CA ASN A 57 -22.46 0.10 9.61
C ASN A 57 -22.54 0.62 8.16
N SER A 58 -21.37 0.77 7.55
CA SER A 58 -21.24 1.26 6.18
C SER A 58 -21.80 0.24 5.19
N GLU A 59 -22.58 0.72 4.21
CA GLU A 59 -23.19 -0.11 3.15
C GLU A 59 -22.15 -0.75 2.22
N SER A 60 -20.90 -0.29 2.26
CA SER A 60 -19.78 -0.91 1.54
C SER A 60 -19.48 -2.36 1.95
N GLY A 61 -19.96 -2.80 3.12
CA GLY A 61 -19.60 -4.09 3.69
C GLY A 61 -18.18 -4.15 4.25
N ARG A 62 -17.46 -3.02 4.34
CA ARG A 62 -16.09 -2.98 4.89
C ARG A 62 -16.01 -3.53 6.31
N ASP A 63 -17.06 -3.35 7.12
CA ASP A 63 -17.08 -3.79 8.51
C ASP A 63 -17.04 -5.33 8.59
N LEU A 64 -17.69 -6.01 7.63
CA LEU A 64 -17.64 -7.46 7.50
C LEU A 64 -16.25 -7.95 7.10
N ILE A 65 -15.60 -7.27 6.16
CA ILE A 65 -14.24 -7.60 5.71
C ILE A 65 -13.27 -7.42 6.88
N THR A 66 -13.33 -6.26 7.54
CA THR A 66 -12.51 -5.92 8.71
C THR A 66 -12.65 -6.97 9.81
N LYS A 67 -13.89 -7.37 10.14
CA LYS A 67 -14.18 -8.40 11.16
C LYS A 67 -13.66 -9.80 10.78
N ARG A 68 -13.62 -10.13 9.49
CA ARG A 68 -13.05 -11.42 9.03
C ARG A 68 -11.53 -11.37 9.02
N MET A 69 -10.94 -10.26 8.58
CA MET A 69 -9.49 -10.07 8.54
C MET A 69 -8.85 -10.03 9.93
N SER A 70 -9.49 -9.39 10.91
CA SER A 70 -8.97 -9.30 12.29
C SER A 70 -8.83 -10.66 12.98
N LYS A 71 -9.47 -11.72 12.46
CA LYS A 71 -9.31 -13.10 12.93
C LYS A 71 -8.08 -13.80 12.34
N LEU A 72 -7.55 -13.31 11.22
CA LEU A 72 -6.48 -13.94 10.46
C LEU A 72 -5.14 -13.21 10.65
N ILE A 73 -5.18 -11.89 10.82
CA ILE A 73 -4.00 -11.04 10.97
C ILE A 73 -4.20 -10.05 12.11
N LYS A 74 -3.09 -9.59 12.72
CA LYS A 74 -3.13 -8.50 13.69
C LYS A 74 -3.49 -7.19 12.98
N LEU A 75 -4.62 -6.63 13.36
CA LEU A 75 -5.16 -5.39 12.82
C LEU A 75 -5.37 -4.41 13.98
N ASP A 76 -4.65 -3.30 13.97
CA ASP A 76 -4.83 -2.21 14.92
C ASP A 76 -5.98 -1.32 14.40
N LEU A 77 -7.07 -1.25 15.18
CA LEU A 77 -8.32 -0.58 14.82
C LEU A 77 -8.51 0.67 15.67
N VAL A 78 -8.73 1.83 15.02
CA VAL A 78 -9.00 3.09 15.71
C VAL A 78 -10.23 3.81 15.14
N GLY A 79 -10.74 4.78 15.88
CA GLY A 79 -11.91 5.58 15.53
C GLY A 79 -13.15 5.21 16.33
N ASP A 80 -14.20 5.99 16.14
CA ASP A 80 -15.42 5.97 16.95
C ASP A 80 -16.11 4.60 16.99
N CYS A 81 -16.03 3.83 15.89
CA CYS A 81 -16.60 2.49 15.81
C CYS A 81 -15.93 1.47 16.74
N TYR A 82 -14.75 1.79 17.26
CA TYR A 82 -13.98 0.95 18.17
C TYR A 82 -13.78 1.59 19.55
N GLY A 83 -14.32 2.79 19.78
CA GLY A 83 -14.16 3.51 21.03
C GLY A 83 -12.71 3.97 21.29
N VAL A 84 -11.89 4.07 20.25
CA VAL A 84 -10.48 4.50 20.35
C VAL A 84 -10.36 5.86 19.69
N TYR A 85 -10.31 6.91 20.51
CA TYR A 85 -10.04 8.26 20.03
C TYR A 85 -8.61 8.34 19.48
N CYS A 86 -8.48 8.93 18.29
CA CYS A 86 -7.20 9.15 17.62
C CYS A 86 -7.27 10.53 16.96
N ASP A 87 -6.44 11.45 17.41
CA ASP A 87 -6.25 12.76 16.81
C ASP A 87 -5.25 12.70 15.64
N LEU A 88 -5.01 13.83 14.97
CA LEU A 88 -4.11 13.90 13.81
C LEU A 88 -2.69 13.40 14.12
N GLU A 89 -2.18 13.66 15.33
CA GLU A 89 -0.86 13.20 15.75
C GLU A 89 -0.83 11.67 15.94
N CYS A 90 -1.86 11.12 16.57
CA CYS A 90 -2.08 9.68 16.66
C CYS A 90 -2.15 9.04 15.26
N TYR A 91 -2.90 9.62 14.33
CA TYR A 91 -3.00 9.13 12.94
C TYR A 91 -1.63 9.10 12.25
N ASN A 92 -0.90 10.21 12.29
CA ASN A 92 0.43 10.30 11.69
C ASN A 92 1.39 9.27 12.29
N ARG A 93 1.35 9.08 13.62
CA ARG A 93 2.14 8.07 14.31
C ARG A 93 1.78 6.65 13.87
N GLU A 94 0.50 6.31 13.73
CA GLU A 94 0.11 4.98 13.27
C GLU A 94 0.49 4.75 11.81
N LEU A 95 0.37 5.76 10.94
CA LEU A 95 0.83 5.71 9.56
C LEU A 95 2.34 5.57 9.45
N GLU A 96 3.12 6.12 10.36
CA GLU A 96 4.57 5.95 10.40
C GLU A 96 4.97 4.56 10.90
N ASN A 97 4.25 4.00 11.87
CA ASN A 97 4.60 2.75 12.54
C ASN A 97 4.08 1.49 11.84
N HIS A 98 3.05 1.58 11.00
CA HIS A 98 2.43 0.44 10.33
C HIS A 98 2.92 0.22 8.90
N LEU A 99 3.07 -1.04 8.51
CA LEU A 99 3.40 -1.45 7.14
C LEU A 99 2.27 -1.19 6.15
N PHE A 100 1.02 -1.40 6.58
CA PHE A 100 -0.15 -1.26 5.73
C PHE A 100 -1.25 -0.46 6.43
N TYR A 101 -1.92 0.39 5.65
CA TYR A 101 -3.14 1.09 6.04
C TYR A 101 -4.30 0.61 5.17
N LEU A 102 -5.42 0.21 5.76
CA LEU A 102 -6.62 -0.20 5.04
C LEU A 102 -7.55 1.01 4.82
N ALA A 103 -7.46 1.61 3.65
CA ALA A 103 -8.28 2.75 3.22
C ALA A 103 -9.64 2.32 2.64
N PHE A 104 -10.48 1.61 3.42
CA PHE A 104 -11.80 1.17 2.95
C PHE A 104 -12.85 2.29 3.00
N GLU A 105 -13.38 2.63 1.84
CA GLU A 105 -14.40 3.68 1.68
C GLU A 105 -15.73 3.37 2.35
N ASN A 106 -16.50 4.42 2.66
CA ASN A 106 -17.84 4.30 3.25
C ASN A 106 -18.85 3.68 2.26
N ASN A 107 -18.64 3.83 0.95
CA ASN A 107 -19.56 3.38 -0.09
C ASN A 107 -18.77 2.81 -1.29
N ILE A 108 -19.34 1.83 -1.98
CA ILE A 108 -18.77 1.31 -3.22
C ILE A 108 -19.44 2.05 -4.38
N CYS A 109 -18.74 3.05 -4.93
CA CYS A 109 -19.23 3.88 -6.02
C CYS A 109 -18.19 4.00 -7.14
N GLN A 110 -18.66 4.11 -8.38
CA GLN A 110 -17.78 4.34 -9.52
C GLN A 110 -17.11 5.72 -9.36
N ASN A 111 -15.78 5.76 -9.49
CA ASN A 111 -14.93 6.95 -9.32
C ASN A 111 -14.91 7.56 -7.90
N TYR A 112 -15.33 6.81 -6.87
CA TYR A 112 -15.31 7.29 -5.49
C TYR A 112 -13.95 7.00 -4.84
N VAL A 113 -13.02 7.94 -5.03
CA VAL A 113 -11.70 7.98 -4.38
C VAL A 113 -11.68 9.21 -3.48
N THR A 114 -11.56 9.02 -2.17
CA THR A 114 -11.64 10.12 -1.19
C THR A 114 -10.29 10.38 -0.51
N GLU A 115 -10.28 11.23 0.52
CA GLU A 115 -9.13 11.47 1.40
C GLU A 115 -8.50 10.19 1.94
N ASN A 116 -9.26 9.08 2.05
CA ASN A 116 -8.75 7.78 2.45
C ASN A 116 -7.59 7.30 1.56
N PHE A 117 -7.59 7.64 0.27
CA PHE A 117 -6.50 7.35 -0.66
C PHE A 117 -5.37 8.39 -0.60
N GLY A 118 -5.67 9.63 -0.18
CA GLY A 118 -4.72 10.74 -0.08
C GLY A 118 -3.87 10.76 1.20
N ILE A 119 -4.17 9.89 2.16
CA ILE A 119 -3.36 9.66 3.36
C ILE A 119 -2.15 8.78 2.97
N GLN A 120 -1.04 9.39 2.53
CA GLN A 120 0.19 8.68 2.13
C GLN A 120 1.48 9.35 2.65
#